data_AF-A0A9X1Y3R7-F1
#
_entry.id   AF-A0A9X1Y3R7-F1
#
_cell.length_a   1.000
_cell.length_b   1.000
_cell.length_c   1.000
_cell.angle_alpha   90.00
_cell.angle_beta   90.00
_cell.angle_gamma   90.00
#
_symmetry.space_group_name_H-M   'P 1'
#
loop_
_entity.id
_entity.type
_entity.pdbx_description
1 polymer ?
#
loop_
_entity_poly.entity_id
_entity_poly.type
_entity_poly.pdbx_seq_one_letter_code
_entity_poly.pdbx_strand_id
1 'polypeptide(L)'
;GGAPGVDRVTVAELQAYLKTHWETVKNELLTGTYRPMPVRRVEIPKPAGGVRLLGIPTVVDRFLQQALLQVMNPIFDAHFSWYSYGFRPGKRAHDAVKQAQRYIQSGLRWVVDIDLEKFFDRVNHDILMARVARRVTDKRVLKLI
;
A
#
# COMPACT_ATOMS: atom_id res chain seq x y z
N GLY A 1 -9.06 -3.84 -15.21
CA GLY A 1 -8.55 -2.50 -14.86
C GLY A 1 -9.23 -2.01 -13.61
N GLY A 2 -8.58 -1.16 -12.81
CA GLY A 2 -9.19 -0.57 -11.61
C GLY A 2 -10.10 0.61 -11.93
N ALA A 3 -11.13 0.83 -11.11
CA ALA A 3 -12.03 1.97 -11.25
C ALA A 3 -11.27 3.32 -11.15
N PRO A 4 -11.77 4.38 -11.80
CA PRO A 4 -11.14 5.69 -11.74
C PRO A 4 -11.30 6.34 -10.36
N GLY A 5 -10.42 7.30 -10.07
CA GLY A 5 -10.45 8.12 -8.86
C GLY A 5 -11.47 9.25 -8.95
N VAL A 6 -11.24 10.32 -8.20
CA VAL A 6 -12.14 11.51 -8.16
C VAL A 6 -12.14 12.30 -9.47
N ASP A 7 -11.02 12.26 -10.20
CA ASP A 7 -10.80 12.91 -11.50
C ASP A 7 -11.46 12.18 -12.68
N ARG A 8 -12.00 10.97 -12.44
CA ARG A 8 -12.67 10.11 -13.43
C ARG A 8 -11.77 9.60 -14.57
N VAL A 9 -10.47 9.95 -14.58
CA VAL A 9 -9.50 9.44 -15.55
C VAL A 9 -9.30 7.94 -15.35
N THR A 10 -9.45 7.18 -16.44
CA THR A 10 -9.37 5.73 -16.45
C THR A 10 -7.95 5.23 -16.71
N VAL A 11 -7.70 3.94 -16.46
CA VAL A 11 -6.39 3.33 -16.72
C VAL A 11 -6.03 3.38 -18.21
N ALA A 12 -7.03 3.31 -19.11
CA ALA A 12 -6.81 3.39 -20.55
C ALA A 12 -6.31 4.77 -20.99
N GLU A 13 -6.74 5.83 -20.29
CA GLU A 13 -6.37 7.22 -20.59
C GLU A 13 -5.05 7.64 -19.95
N LEU A 14 -4.53 6.88 -18.98
CA LEU A 14 -3.33 7.23 -18.21
C LEU A 14 -2.13 7.56 -19.11
N GLN A 15 -1.89 6.77 -20.15
CA GLN A 15 -0.74 7.00 -21.03
C GLN A 15 -0.86 8.33 -21.79
N ALA A 16 -2.04 8.65 -22.31
CA ALA A 16 -2.29 9.92 -22.98
C ALA A 16 -2.20 11.09 -21.98
N TYR A 17 -2.76 10.92 -20.78
CA TYR A 17 -2.68 11.91 -19.72
C TYR A 17 -1.23 12.24 -19.36
N LEU A 18 -0.39 11.22 -19.14
CA LEU A 18 1.02 11.40 -18.79
C LEU A 18 1.79 12.06 -19.94
N LYS A 19 1.55 11.71 -21.21
CA LYS A 19 2.21 12.40 -22.34
C LYS A 19 2.01 13.92 -22.32
N THR A 20 0.85 14.39 -21.86
CA THR A 20 0.53 15.82 -21.79
C THR A 20 1.00 16.48 -20.49
N HIS A 21 0.88 15.80 -19.35
CA HIS A 21 1.05 16.43 -18.02
C HIS A 21 2.33 16.00 -17.28
N TRP A 22 3.13 15.09 -17.83
CA TRP A 22 4.26 14.49 -17.12
C TRP A 22 5.30 15.50 -16.65
N GLU A 23 5.68 16.46 -17.48
CA GLU A 23 6.71 17.44 -17.08
C GLU A 23 6.26 18.28 -15.89
N THR A 24 4.98 18.64 -15.81
CA THR A 24 4.40 19.33 -14.66
C THR A 24 4.45 18.45 -13.41
N VAL A 25 3.92 17.22 -13.50
CA VAL A 25 3.88 16.27 -12.36
C VAL A 25 5.30 15.99 -11.86
N LYS A 26 6.24 15.75 -12.78
CA LYS A 26 7.65 15.51 -12.47
C LYS A 26 8.28 16.71 -11.78
N ASN A 27 8.05 17.92 -12.27
CA ASN A 27 8.59 19.13 -11.65
C ASN A 27 8.04 19.29 -10.22
N GLU A 28 6.74 19.11 -10.02
CA GLU A 28 6.11 19.17 -8.69
C GLU A 28 6.65 18.13 -7.72
N LEU A 29 6.96 16.92 -8.19
CA LEU A 29 7.59 15.88 -7.37
C LEU A 29 9.02 16.26 -6.99
N LEU A 30 9.80 16.81 -7.92
CA LEU A 30 11.19 17.20 -7.70
C LEU A 30 11.33 18.40 -6.77
N THR A 31 10.42 19.37 -6.87
CA THR A 31 10.36 20.55 -5.99
C THR A 31 9.62 20.26 -4.67
N GLY A 32 8.97 19.10 -4.56
CA GLY A 32 8.21 18.69 -3.39
C GLY A 32 6.93 19.51 -3.17
N THR A 33 6.33 20.03 -4.25
CA THR A 33 5.05 20.75 -4.24
C THR A 33 3.88 19.88 -4.66
N TYR A 34 4.12 18.68 -5.19
CA TYR A 34 3.08 17.73 -5.57
C TYR A 34 2.16 17.41 -4.38
N ARG A 35 0.85 17.51 -4.60
CA ARG A 35 -0.17 17.13 -3.61
C ARG A 35 -1.07 16.05 -4.21
N PRO A 36 -1.08 14.82 -3.66
CA PRO A 36 -1.97 13.77 -4.11
C PRO A 36 -3.44 14.20 -4.03
N MET A 37 -4.25 13.72 -4.96
CA MET A 37 -5.68 13.99 -4.93
C MET A 37 -6.39 13.19 -3.82
N PRO A 38 -7.51 13.70 -3.28
CA PRO A 38 -8.29 12.94 -2.31
C PRO A 38 -8.80 11.62 -2.93
N VAL A 39 -8.77 10.55 -2.15
CA VAL A 39 -9.27 9.23 -2.59
C VAL A 39 -10.79 9.25 -2.75
N ARG A 40 -11.30 8.63 -3.81
CA ARG A 40 -12.74 8.46 -4.03
C ARG A 40 -13.27 7.36 -3.12
N ARG A 41 -14.25 7.67 -2.27
CA ARG A 41 -14.90 6.67 -1.41
C ARG A 41 -15.93 5.86 -2.18
N VAL A 42 -15.88 4.54 -2.04
CA VAL A 42 -16.84 3.59 -2.62
C VAL A 42 -17.26 2.60 -1.56
N GLU A 43 -18.56 2.38 -1.43
CA GLU A 43 -19.11 1.33 -0.58
C GLU A 43 -19.23 0.03 -1.37
N ILE A 44 -18.67 -1.05 -0.82
CA ILE A 44 -18.80 -2.40 -1.39
C ILE A 44 -19.45 -3.30 -0.36
N PRO A 45 -20.52 -4.04 -0.70
CA PRO A 45 -21.15 -4.98 0.23
C PRO A 45 -20.18 -6.10 0.60
N LYS A 46 -20.14 -6.48 1.89
CA LYS A 46 -19.41 -7.66 2.36
C LYS A 46 -20.25 -8.92 2.17
N PRO A 47 -19.63 -10.09 1.89
CA PRO A 47 -20.35 -11.37 1.79
C PRO A 47 -21.16 -11.74 3.05
N ALA A 48 -20.68 -11.33 4.23
CA ALA A 48 -21.29 -11.64 5.53
C ALA A 48 -22.18 -10.50 6.09
N GLY A 49 -22.53 -9.50 5.27
CA GLY A 49 -23.29 -8.32 5.70
C GLY A 49 -22.41 -7.12 6.10
N GLY A 50 -22.99 -5.92 5.97
CA GLY A 50 -22.30 -4.64 6.14
C GLY A 50 -21.57 -4.14 4.89
N VAL A 51 -20.95 -2.96 4.99
CA VAL A 51 -20.24 -2.29 3.89
C VAL A 51 -18.73 -2.20 4.16
N ARG A 52 -17.93 -2.31 3.10
CA ARG A 52 -16.50 -2.00 3.07
C ARG A 52 -16.33 -0.67 2.35
N LEU A 53 -15.79 0.33 3.04
CA LEU A 53 -15.36 1.57 2.42
C LEU A 53 -14.01 1.34 1.73
N LEU A 54 -13.96 1.54 0.41
CA LEU A 54 -12.72 1.61 -0.35
C LEU A 54 -12.38 3.06 -0.64
N GLY A 55 -11.11 3.42 -0.45
CA GLY A 55 -10.53 4.64 -1.00
C GLY A 55 -9.84 4.31 -2.33
N ILE A 56 -10.30 4.91 -3.42
CA ILE A 56 -9.75 4.71 -4.76
C ILE A 56 -8.96 5.98 -5.15
N PRO A 57 -7.61 5.96 -5.15
CA PRO A 57 -6.80 7.07 -5.62
C PRO A 57 -6.97 7.29 -7.12
N THR A 58 -6.55 8.45 -7.64
CA THR A 58 -6.51 8.69 -9.09
C THR A 58 -5.54 7.72 -9.78
N VAL A 59 -5.67 7.54 -11.09
CA VAL A 59 -4.75 6.67 -11.84
C VAL A 59 -3.30 7.16 -11.77
N VAL A 60 -3.09 8.48 -11.71
CA VAL A 60 -1.77 9.10 -11.56
C VAL A 60 -1.23 8.83 -10.15
N ASP A 61 -2.02 9.03 -9.11
CA ASP A 61 -1.61 8.72 -7.73
C ASP A 61 -1.23 7.25 -7.58
N ARG A 62 -2.01 6.33 -8.16
CA ARG A 62 -1.68 4.89 -8.15
C ARG A 62 -0.40 4.59 -8.90
N PHE A 63 -0.16 5.25 -10.03
CA PHE A 63 1.09 5.11 -10.79
C PHE A 63 2.29 5.56 -9.96
N LEU A 64 2.20 6.72 -9.29
CA LEU A 64 3.27 7.24 -8.44
C LEU A 64 3.49 6.37 -7.19
N GLN A 65 2.42 5.93 -6.53
CA GLN A 65 2.48 5.00 -5.40
C GLN A 65 3.13 3.67 -5.81
N GLN A 66 2.83 3.16 -7.01
CA GLN A 66 3.46 1.94 -7.53
C GLN A 66 4.94 2.13 -7.86
N ALA A 67 5.32 3.27 -8.45
CA ALA A 67 6.72 3.61 -8.69
C ALA A 67 7.50 3.71 -7.38
N LEU A 68 6.90 4.35 -6.37
CA LEU A 68 7.48 4.45 -5.04
C LEU A 68 7.63 3.07 -4.38
N LEU A 69 6.60 2.23 -4.44
CA LEU A 69 6.63 0.87 -3.92
C LEU A 69 7.72 0.03 -4.56
N GLN A 70 7.93 0.13 -5.88
CA GLN A 70 8.98 -0.64 -6.57
C GLN A 70 10.39 -0.32 -6.05
N VAL A 71 10.65 0.93 -5.67
CA VAL A 71 11.94 1.36 -5.12
C VAL A 71 12.03 1.05 -3.63
N MET A 72 10.96 1.26 -2.86
CA MET A 72 10.95 1.03 -1.41
C MET A 72 10.95 -0.45 -1.06
N ASN A 73 10.24 -1.28 -1.81
CA ASN A 73 10.07 -2.69 -1.48
C ASN A 73 11.40 -3.45 -1.25
N PRO A 74 12.43 -3.37 -2.12
CA PRO A 74 13.71 -4.03 -1.84
C PRO A 74 14.43 -3.49 -0.59
N ILE A 75 14.20 -2.22 -0.20
CA ILE A 75 14.78 -1.61 1.01
C ILE A 75 14.16 -2.21 2.27
N PHE A 76 12.83 -2.42 2.28
CA PHE A 76 12.12 -2.92 3.46
C PHE A 76 12.04 -4.44 3.52
N ASP A 77 11.81 -5.11 2.39
CA ASP A 77 11.53 -6.54 2.35
C ASP A 77 12.69 -7.38 2.90
N ALA A 78 13.93 -6.94 2.65
CA ALA A 78 15.15 -7.56 3.18
C ALA A 78 15.21 -7.60 4.72
N HIS A 79 14.41 -6.77 5.40
CA HIS A 79 14.37 -6.68 6.86
C HIS A 79 13.07 -7.22 7.47
N PHE A 80 12.10 -7.64 6.66
CA PHE A 80 10.89 -8.25 7.19
C PHE A 80 11.18 -9.65 7.74
N SER A 81 10.47 -9.99 8.82
CA SER A 81 10.51 -11.32 9.41
C SER A 81 10.25 -12.40 8.36
N TRP A 82 10.96 -13.52 8.48
CA TRP A 82 10.73 -14.72 7.66
C TRP A 82 9.28 -15.24 7.75
N TYR A 83 8.61 -14.96 8.88
CA TYR A 83 7.22 -15.33 9.17
C TYR A 83 6.20 -14.24 8.82
N SER A 84 6.64 -13.18 8.13
CA SER A 84 5.72 -12.21 7.50
C SER A 84 5.42 -12.66 6.07
N TYR A 85 4.13 -12.89 5.77
CA TYR A 85 3.67 -13.44 4.49
C TYR A 85 2.75 -12.50 3.71
N GLY A 86 2.13 -11.53 4.36
CA GLY A 86 1.16 -10.62 3.74
C GLY A 86 1.84 -9.57 2.86
N PHE A 87 1.31 -9.36 1.65
CA PHE A 87 1.73 -8.28 0.73
C PHE A 87 3.22 -8.29 0.33
N ARG A 88 3.89 -9.45 0.42
CA ARG A 88 5.31 -9.59 0.08
C ARG A 88 5.52 -10.34 -1.24
N PRO A 89 6.48 -9.93 -2.09
CA PRO A 89 6.82 -10.69 -3.28
C PRO A 89 7.26 -12.12 -2.94
N GLY A 90 6.80 -13.10 -3.71
CA GLY A 90 7.19 -14.50 -3.53
C GLY A 90 6.62 -15.18 -2.26
N LYS A 91 5.75 -14.51 -1.50
CA LYS A 91 5.05 -15.08 -0.34
C LYS A 91 3.54 -15.11 -0.62
N ARG A 92 2.87 -16.18 -0.20
CA ARG A 92 1.41 -16.35 -0.36
C ARG A 92 0.79 -16.81 0.94
N ALA A 93 -0.53 -16.61 1.09
CA ALA A 93 -1.28 -17.05 2.27
C ALA A 93 -1.10 -18.56 2.57
N HIS A 94 -0.97 -19.39 1.53
CA HIS A 94 -0.70 -20.82 1.68
C HIS A 94 0.61 -21.12 2.42
N ASP A 95 1.64 -20.27 2.30
CA ASP A 95 2.91 -20.46 2.99
C ASP A 95 2.76 -20.23 4.50
N ALA A 96 1.93 -19.26 4.89
CA ALA A 96 1.57 -19.02 6.28
C ALA A 96 0.81 -20.21 6.89
N VAL A 97 -0.16 -20.76 6.16
CA VAL A 97 -0.93 -21.94 6.58
C VAL A 97 -0.03 -23.17 6.74
N LYS A 98 0.87 -23.43 5.77
CA LYS A 98 1.84 -24.53 5.87
C LYS A 98 2.76 -24.38 7.07
N GLN A 99 3.20 -23.16 7.38
CA GLN A 99 4.04 -22.91 8.55
C GLN A 99 3.25 -23.15 9.86
N ALA A 100 2.00 -22.69 9.94
CA ALA A 100 1.15 -22.96 11.09
C ALA A 100 0.91 -24.47 11.30
N GLN A 101 0.67 -25.23 10.23
CA GLN A 101 0.53 -26.69 10.30
C GLN A 101 1.78 -27.36 10.88
N ARG A 102 2.98 -26.90 10.51
CA ARG A 102 4.24 -27.44 11.06
C ARG A 102 4.35 -27.22 12.57
N TYR A 103 3.95 -26.06 13.08
CA TYR A 103 3.94 -25.79 14.53
C TYR A 103 2.99 -26.73 15.28
N ILE A 104 1.80 -26.98 14.72
CA ILE A 104 0.84 -27.91 15.32
C ILE A 104 1.41 -29.34 15.33
N GLN A 105 2.00 -29.76 14.21
CA GLN A 105 2.64 -31.07 14.08
C GLN A 105 3.85 -31.24 15.03
N SER A 106 4.56 -30.15 15.36
CA SER A 106 5.65 -30.17 16.35
C SER A 106 5.18 -30.12 17.81
N GLY A 107 3.87 -30.16 18.06
CA GLY A 107 3.30 -30.22 19.41
C GLY A 107 2.78 -28.88 19.96
N LEU A 108 2.90 -27.78 19.22
CA LEU A 108 2.34 -26.48 19.63
C LEU A 108 0.85 -26.44 19.27
N ARG A 109 0.00 -26.90 20.19
CA ARG A 109 -1.44 -27.11 19.94
C ARG A 109 -2.34 -25.94 20.34
N TRP A 110 -1.78 -24.92 20.97
CA TRP A 110 -2.51 -23.71 21.37
C TRP A 110 -2.14 -22.55 20.46
N VAL A 111 -3.17 -21.84 19.97
CA VAL A 111 -3.02 -20.67 19.11
C VAL A 111 -3.52 -19.45 19.88
N VAL A 112 -2.73 -18.39 19.88
CA VAL A 112 -3.14 -17.06 20.34
C VAL A 112 -3.47 -16.25 19.09
N ASP A 113 -4.76 -16.01 18.87
CA ASP A 113 -5.25 -15.24 17.73
C ASP A 113 -5.43 -13.77 18.14
N ILE A 114 -4.78 -12.87 17.40
CA ILE A 114 -4.80 -11.42 17.65
C ILE A 114 -5.05 -10.73 16.32
N ASP A 115 -6.15 -9.99 16.22
CA ASP A 115 -6.48 -9.17 15.06
C ASP A 115 -6.55 -7.68 15.43
N LEU A 116 -6.12 -6.82 14.51
CA LEU A 116 -6.16 -5.38 14.67
C LEU A 116 -7.33 -4.81 13.87
N GLU A 117 -8.35 -4.35 14.59
CA GLU A 117 -9.51 -3.73 13.96
C GLU A 117 -9.11 -2.45 13.21
N LYS A 118 -9.49 -2.35 11.92
CA LYS A 118 -9.34 -1.14 11.09
C LYS A 118 -7.92 -0.57 11.09
N PHE A 119 -6.90 -1.41 10.88
CA PHE A 119 -5.48 -1.02 10.88
C PHE A 119 -5.21 0.32 10.15
N PHE A 120 -5.66 0.47 8.90
CA PHE A 120 -5.41 1.68 8.11
C PHE A 120 -6.17 2.92 8.60
N ASP A 121 -7.30 2.76 9.29
CA ASP A 121 -8.03 3.90 9.86
C ASP A 121 -7.43 4.34 11.22
N ARG A 122 -6.64 3.46 11.87
CA ARG A 122 -6.10 3.68 13.21
C ARG A 122 -4.57 3.82 13.26
N VAL A 123 -3.89 3.70 12.12
CA VAL A 123 -2.43 3.85 12.08
C VAL A 123 -2.05 5.29 12.40
N ASN A 124 -1.20 5.48 13.42
CA ASN A 124 -0.67 6.80 13.74
C ASN A 124 0.40 7.19 12.72
N HIS A 125 0.20 8.32 12.04
CA HIS A 125 1.10 8.77 10.96
C HIS A 125 2.51 9.08 11.46
N ASP A 126 2.67 9.67 12.65
CA ASP A 126 4.00 10.00 13.20
C ASP A 126 4.82 8.73 13.49
N ILE A 127 4.18 7.70 14.08
CA ILE A 127 4.83 6.42 14.34
C ILE A 127 5.20 5.71 13.02
N LEU A 128 4.29 5.70 12.05
CA LEU A 128 4.53 5.13 10.73
C LEU A 128 5.73 5.82 10.05
N MET A 129 5.72 7.15 9.99
CA MET A 129 6.77 7.93 9.36
C MET A 129 8.10 7.82 10.08
N ALA A 130 8.10 7.72 11.42
CA ALA A 130 9.31 7.43 12.18
C ALA A 130 9.90 6.05 11.86
N ARG A 131 9.08 5.05 11.48
CA ARG A 131 9.56 3.73 11.03
C ARG A 131 10.11 3.79 9.61
N VAL A 132 9.47 4.53 8.71
CA VAL A 132 9.93 4.73 7.32
C VAL A 132 11.27 5.47 7.30
N ALA A 133 11.40 6.55 8.08
CA ALA A 133 12.58 7.40 8.15
C ALA A 133 13.85 6.69 8.67
N ARG A 134 13.71 5.53 9.35
CA ARG A 134 14.87 4.71 9.75
C ARG A 134 15.62 4.11 8.57
N ARG A 135 14.96 3.97 7.41
CA ARG A 135 15.50 3.30 6.22
C ARG A 135 15.53 4.20 5.00
N VAL A 136 14.63 5.18 4.93
CA VAL A 136 14.59 6.17 3.85
C VAL A 136 15.07 7.50 4.39
N THR A 137 16.22 7.97 3.89
CA THR A 137 16.82 9.26 4.29
C THR A 137 16.46 10.42 3.35
N ASP A 138 15.92 10.13 2.16
CA ASP A 138 15.50 11.17 1.22
C ASP A 138 14.27 11.91 1.75
N LYS A 139 14.48 13.16 2.16
CA LYS A 139 13.43 14.04 2.70
C LYS A 139 12.30 14.30 1.70
N ARG A 140 12.56 14.24 0.39
CA ARG A 140 11.54 14.45 -0.64
C ARG A 140 10.57 13.27 -0.68
N VAL A 141 11.11 12.05 -0.55
CA VAL A 141 10.29 10.83 -0.45
C VAL A 141 9.49 10.84 0.85
N LEU A 142 10.12 11.19 1.97
CA LEU A 142 9.40 11.28 3.26
C LEU A 142 8.30 12.35 3.26
N LYS A 143 8.43 13.42 2.48
CA LYS A 143 7.39 14.45 2.32
C LYS A 143 6.25 14.00 1.41
N LEU A 144 6.54 13.12 0.44
CA LEU A 144 5.56 12.61 -0.52
C LEU A 144 4.64 11.53 0.10
N ILE A 145 5.15 10.79 1.09
CA ILE A 145 4.41 9.79 1.87
C ILE A 145 3.60 10.49 2.96
#